data_AF-A0A101CQS8-F1
#
_entry.id   AF-A0A101CQS8-F1
#
_cell.length_a   1.000
_cell.length_b   1.000
_cell.length_c   1.000
_cell.angle_alpha   90.00
_cell.angle_beta   90.00
_cell.angle_gamma   90.00
#
_symmetry.space_group_name_H-M   'P 1'
#
loop_
_entity.id
_entity.type
_entity.pdbx_description
1 polymer ?
#
loop_
_entity_poly.entity_id
_entity_poly.type
_entity_poly.pdbx_seq_one_letter_code
_entity_poly.pdbx_strand_id
1 'polypeptide(L)'
;MKYKFEKYNYLDERDNINKSTSIILIENEENYGEHFSTEIKNLTLDYLNEIVASLEQVISGELEHYDFGYEVYSIECKRETSFVIDTYNDWKCISEITTQEIYDFIRDWRNYIIEDASTLINNKVPNNDLDLVSDHYIFFDGVKLHNVVKQYDNWLSSTDYSLWSNSYVEIEKKKIYIIKENVKVLSTFRYFDKAELDLLAKKYNFKIKEENDIYYAYTDDHSSRQFEISENDELAVIYCMEGGNMPESIFIYGVFKK
;
A
#
# COMPACT_ATOMS: atom_id res chain seq x y z
N MET A 1 -10.60 19.63 -15.48
CA MET A 1 -10.12 19.98 -14.13
C MET A 1 -8.71 20.53 -14.26
N LYS A 2 -8.38 21.63 -13.60
CA LYS A 2 -7.00 22.14 -13.52
C LYS A 2 -6.44 21.85 -12.14
N TYR A 3 -5.23 21.31 -12.09
CA TYR A 3 -4.60 20.89 -10.85
C TYR A 3 -3.08 21.01 -10.94
N LYS A 4 -2.43 20.97 -9.77
CA LYS A 4 -0.99 20.82 -9.63
C LYS A 4 -0.68 19.94 -8.42
N PHE A 5 0.46 19.27 -8.47
CA PHE A 5 0.98 18.50 -7.34
C PHE A 5 2.20 19.21 -6.75
N GLU A 6 2.25 19.29 -5.43
CA GLU A 6 3.35 19.89 -4.71
C GLU A 6 3.85 18.98 -3.60
N LYS A 7 5.14 19.13 -3.27
CA LYS A 7 5.75 18.45 -2.14
C LYS A 7 5.87 19.44 -0.99
N TYR A 8 5.19 19.14 0.11
CA TYR A 8 5.26 19.93 1.32
C TYR A 8 6.20 19.28 2.32
N ASN A 9 7.28 19.98 2.62
CA ASN A 9 8.25 19.58 3.63
C ASN A 9 7.88 20.21 4.96
N TYR A 10 7.83 19.42 6.02
CA TYR A 10 7.53 19.88 7.37
C TYR A 10 8.44 19.18 8.38
N LEU A 11 8.71 19.87 9.48
CA LEU A 11 9.39 19.27 10.63
C LEU A 11 8.34 18.56 11.48
N ASP A 12 8.48 17.25 11.67
CA ASP A 12 7.63 16.52 12.61
C ASP A 12 8.20 16.71 14.02
N GLU A 13 7.52 17.51 14.84
CA GLU A 13 7.98 17.87 16.19
C GLU A 13 8.10 16.67 17.14
N ARG A 14 7.48 15.52 16.80
CA ARG A 14 7.51 14.31 17.64
C ARG A 14 8.85 13.58 17.55
N ASP A 15 9.48 13.57 16.38
CA ASP A 15 10.76 12.90 16.14
C ASP A 15 11.87 13.86 15.69
N ASN A 16 11.55 15.15 15.52
CA ASN A 16 12.44 16.21 15.06
C ASN A 16 13.07 15.90 13.68
N ILE A 17 12.32 15.22 12.82
CA ILE A 17 12.73 14.82 11.47
C ILE A 17 11.98 15.66 10.43
N ASN A 18 12.69 16.13 9.41
CA ASN A 18 12.06 16.72 8.23
C ASN A 18 11.37 15.62 7.42
N LYS A 19 10.04 15.65 7.38
CA LYS A 19 9.19 14.79 6.57
C LYS A 19 8.67 15.55 5.37
N SER A 20 8.20 14.81 4.39
CA SER A 20 7.61 15.37 3.18
C SER A 20 6.32 14.65 2.84
N THR A 21 5.26 15.38 2.51
CA THR A 21 4.01 14.83 2.00
C THR A 21 3.70 15.44 0.64
N SER A 22 3.14 14.62 -0.25
CA SER A 22 2.53 15.08 -1.49
C SER A 22 1.21 15.79 -1.18
N ILE A 23 0.93 16.88 -1.90
CA ILE A 23 -0.30 17.66 -1.81
C ILE A 23 -0.90 17.80 -3.20
N ILE A 24 -2.23 17.66 -3.28
CA ILE A 24 -3.02 17.93 -4.46
C ILE A 24 -3.62 19.33 -4.33
N LEU A 25 -3.45 20.17 -5.33
CA LEU A 25 -4.06 21.50 -5.39
C LEU A 25 -4.92 21.59 -6.64
N ILE A 26 -6.24 21.74 -6.47
CA ILE A 26 -7.22 21.80 -7.56
C ILE A 26 -7.75 23.23 -7.66
N GLU A 27 -7.80 23.79 -8.88
CA GLU A 27 -8.38 25.10 -9.10
C GLU A 27 -9.91 25.03 -8.98
N ASN A 28 -10.48 25.91 -8.14
CA ASN A 28 -11.90 25.93 -7.78
C ASN A 28 -12.39 24.58 -7.20
N GLU A 29 -11.63 24.02 -6.27
CA GLU A 29 -11.90 22.73 -5.63
C GLU A 29 -13.30 22.64 -5.02
N GLU A 30 -13.81 23.76 -4.51
CA GLU A 30 -15.15 23.87 -3.91
C GLU A 30 -16.28 23.41 -4.84
N ASN A 31 -16.06 23.41 -6.16
CA ASN A 31 -17.03 22.93 -7.15
C ASN A 31 -17.11 21.40 -7.25
N TYR A 32 -16.16 20.68 -6.66
CA TYR A 32 -16.09 19.21 -6.66
C TYR A 32 -16.40 18.61 -5.29
N GLY A 33 -16.65 19.45 -4.28
CA GLY A 33 -16.93 19.04 -2.91
C GLY A 33 -15.77 19.35 -1.96
N GLU A 34 -16.10 19.74 -0.72
CA GLU A 34 -15.14 20.23 0.29
C GLU A 34 -14.01 19.24 0.61
N HIS A 35 -14.27 17.95 0.46
CA HIS A 35 -13.35 16.86 0.81
C HIS A 35 -12.78 16.16 -0.42
N PHE A 36 -13.01 16.65 -1.64
CA PHE A 36 -12.68 15.93 -2.87
C PHE A 36 -11.20 15.61 -2.99
N SER A 37 -10.29 16.58 -2.81
CA SER A 37 -8.85 16.29 -2.84
C SER A 37 -8.41 15.35 -1.72
N THR A 38 -9.05 15.42 -0.56
CA THR A 38 -8.73 14.58 0.59
C THR A 38 -9.13 13.13 0.33
N GLU A 39 -10.31 12.92 -0.24
CA GLU A 39 -10.81 11.61 -0.68
C GLU A 39 -9.79 10.95 -1.62
N ILE A 40 -9.35 11.69 -2.64
CA ILE A 40 -8.42 11.19 -3.66
C ILE A 40 -6.99 11.01 -3.12
N LYS A 41 -6.53 11.91 -2.25
CA LYS A 41 -5.21 11.82 -1.62
C LYS A 41 -5.05 10.55 -0.80
N ASN A 42 -6.14 10.06 -0.19
CA ASN A 42 -6.13 8.88 0.66
C ASN A 42 -6.21 7.55 -0.13
N LEU A 43 -6.36 7.60 -1.47
CA LEU A 43 -6.32 6.40 -2.30
C LEU A 43 -4.93 5.77 -2.29
N THR A 44 -4.86 4.47 -2.07
CA THR A 44 -3.61 3.71 -2.14
C THR A 44 -3.11 3.62 -3.59
N LEU A 45 -1.81 3.37 -3.77
CA LEU A 45 -1.23 3.24 -5.12
C LEU A 45 -1.88 2.10 -5.91
N ASP A 46 -2.19 0.97 -5.26
CA ASP A 46 -2.87 -0.15 -5.91
C ASP A 46 -4.28 0.21 -6.36
N TYR A 47 -5.02 0.94 -5.51
CA TYR A 47 -6.35 1.39 -5.89
C TYR A 47 -6.29 2.43 -7.01
N LEU A 48 -5.31 3.34 -7.01
CA LEU A 48 -5.05 4.24 -8.13
C LEU A 48 -4.72 3.49 -9.42
N ASN A 49 -3.95 2.39 -9.36
CA ASN A 49 -3.68 1.54 -10.52
C ASN A 49 -4.97 0.92 -11.09
N GLU A 50 -5.81 0.38 -10.21
CA GLU A 50 -7.12 -0.18 -10.57
C GLU A 50 -8.02 0.86 -11.22
N ILE A 51 -8.16 2.03 -10.59
CA ILE A 51 -9.01 3.13 -11.09
C ILE A 51 -8.55 3.54 -12.49
N VAL A 52 -7.25 3.74 -12.71
CA VAL A 52 -6.74 4.13 -14.04
C VAL A 52 -7.07 3.06 -15.08
N ALA A 53 -6.83 1.78 -14.78
CA ALA A 53 -7.12 0.68 -15.71
C ALA A 53 -8.62 0.53 -16.02
N SER A 54 -9.48 0.72 -15.01
CA SER A 54 -10.94 0.66 -15.17
C SER A 54 -11.46 1.86 -15.97
N LEU A 55 -10.92 3.06 -15.75
CA LEU A 55 -11.28 4.25 -16.51
C LEU A 55 -10.88 4.15 -17.99
N GLU A 56 -9.75 3.51 -18.32
CA GLU A 56 -9.38 3.21 -19.71
C GLU A 56 -10.42 2.30 -20.39
N GLN A 57 -10.94 1.31 -19.66
CA GLN A 57 -12.01 0.44 -20.15
C GLN A 57 -13.34 1.20 -20.30
N VAL A 58 -13.68 2.12 -19.39
CA VAL A 58 -14.87 2.98 -19.51
C VAL A 58 -14.79 3.89 -20.73
N ILE A 59 -13.65 4.56 -20.94
CA ILE A 59 -13.44 5.51 -22.04
C ILE A 59 -13.44 4.78 -23.40
N SER A 60 -12.81 3.61 -23.48
CA SER A 60 -12.84 2.77 -24.68
C SER A 60 -14.23 2.19 -24.97
N GLY A 61 -15.04 2.00 -23.92
CA GLY A 61 -16.37 1.40 -23.97
C GLY A 61 -16.37 -0.11 -23.78
N GLU A 62 -15.27 -0.68 -23.29
CA GLU A 62 -15.20 -2.07 -22.83
C GLU A 62 -15.99 -2.28 -21.53
N LEU A 63 -16.05 -1.24 -20.68
CA LEU A 63 -16.83 -1.20 -19.45
C LEU A 63 -17.93 -0.12 -19.56
N GLU A 64 -19.14 -0.41 -19.08
CA GLU A 64 -20.27 0.53 -19.19
C GLU A 64 -20.13 1.73 -18.23
N HIS A 65 -19.74 1.44 -16.99
CA HIS A 65 -19.48 2.43 -15.93
C HIS A 65 -18.55 1.83 -14.89
N TYR A 66 -17.81 2.69 -14.19
CA TYR A 66 -16.96 2.35 -13.06
C TYR A 66 -17.10 3.40 -11.98
N ASP A 67 -17.26 2.98 -10.74
CA ASP A 67 -17.43 3.89 -9.61
C ASP A 67 -16.28 3.68 -8.62
N PHE A 68 -15.74 4.77 -8.09
CA PHE A 68 -14.68 4.71 -7.08
C PHE A 68 -14.82 5.85 -6.08
N GLY A 69 -14.20 5.70 -4.92
CA GLY A 69 -14.38 6.61 -3.80
C GLY A 69 -14.12 5.90 -2.48
N TYR A 70 -14.22 6.64 -1.37
CA TYR A 70 -14.05 6.12 -0.02
C TYR A 70 -15.33 6.34 0.79
N GLU A 71 -15.32 7.36 1.65
CA GLU A 71 -16.33 7.55 2.67
C GLU A 71 -17.29 8.67 2.30
N VAL A 72 -16.78 9.82 1.82
CA VAL A 72 -17.59 11.03 1.62
C VAL A 72 -18.14 11.11 0.20
N TYR A 73 -17.34 10.70 -0.79
CA TYR A 73 -17.70 10.84 -2.19
C TYR A 73 -17.57 9.54 -2.96
N SER A 74 -18.59 9.26 -3.77
CA SER A 74 -18.51 8.30 -4.87
C SER A 74 -18.36 9.06 -6.17
N ILE A 75 -17.33 8.74 -6.96
CA ILE A 75 -17.11 9.25 -8.30
C ILE A 75 -17.63 8.19 -9.27
N GLU A 76 -18.82 8.41 -9.81
CA GLU A 76 -19.44 7.53 -10.79
C GLU A 76 -18.99 7.90 -12.20
N CYS A 77 -18.25 7.03 -12.88
CA CYS A 77 -17.67 7.32 -14.19
C CYS A 77 -18.39 6.56 -15.29
N LYS A 78 -19.05 7.30 -16.19
CA LYS A 78 -19.55 6.78 -17.48
C LYS A 78 -18.63 7.21 -18.60
N ARG A 79 -18.84 6.70 -19.80
CA ARG A 79 -17.94 6.96 -20.95
C ARG A 79 -17.55 8.42 -21.14
N GLU A 80 -18.52 9.34 -21.10
CA GLU A 80 -18.31 10.77 -21.40
C GLU A 80 -18.25 11.64 -20.14
N THR A 81 -19.12 11.36 -19.17
CA THR A 81 -19.32 12.17 -17.98
C THR A 81 -19.16 11.34 -16.72
N SER A 82 -18.47 11.92 -15.75
CA SER A 82 -18.34 11.45 -14.39
C SER A 82 -19.10 12.34 -13.43
N PHE A 83 -19.66 11.75 -12.38
CA PHE A 83 -20.46 12.44 -11.37
C PHE A 83 -19.81 12.30 -10.01
N VAL A 84 -19.60 13.41 -9.31
CA VAL A 84 -19.17 13.38 -7.90
C VAL A 84 -20.42 13.38 -7.03
N ILE A 85 -20.65 12.29 -6.32
CA ILE A 85 -21.84 12.02 -5.52
C ILE A 85 -21.49 12.08 -4.04
N ASP A 86 -22.20 12.93 -3.29
CA ASP A 86 -22.16 12.98 -1.83
C ASP A 86 -22.93 11.81 -1.23
N THR A 87 -22.22 10.87 -0.63
CA THR A 87 -22.82 9.66 -0.04
C THR A 87 -23.57 9.96 1.26
N TYR A 88 -23.26 11.07 1.93
CA TYR A 88 -23.88 11.48 3.20
C TYR A 88 -25.07 12.42 3.00
N ASN A 89 -25.19 13.04 1.83
CA ASN A 89 -26.26 13.98 1.50
C ASN A 89 -27.23 13.37 0.49
N ASP A 90 -27.88 12.27 0.86
CA ASP A 90 -28.91 11.58 0.06
C ASP A 90 -28.46 11.24 -1.38
N TRP A 91 -27.18 10.86 -1.56
CA TRP A 91 -26.61 10.54 -2.88
C TRP A 91 -26.72 11.71 -3.87
N LYS A 92 -26.57 12.94 -3.37
CA LYS A 92 -26.68 14.13 -4.18
C LYS A 92 -25.46 14.27 -5.09
N CYS A 93 -25.71 14.46 -6.39
CA CYS A 93 -24.69 14.89 -7.32
C CYS A 93 -24.24 16.32 -7.02
N ILE A 94 -22.96 16.49 -6.69
CA ILE A 94 -22.33 17.79 -6.42
C ILE A 94 -21.75 18.37 -7.70
N SER A 95 -21.17 17.54 -8.55
CA SER A 95 -20.40 18.00 -9.70
C SER A 95 -20.48 17.03 -10.86
N GLU A 96 -20.42 17.59 -12.06
CA GLU A 96 -20.29 16.86 -13.32
C GLU A 96 -18.94 17.23 -13.95
N ILE A 97 -18.15 16.21 -14.27
CA ILE A 97 -16.78 16.36 -14.78
C ILE A 97 -16.66 15.44 -15.98
N THR A 98 -15.91 15.82 -17.02
CA THR A 98 -15.70 14.86 -18.11
C THR A 98 -14.87 13.68 -17.61
N THR A 99 -15.19 12.46 -18.04
CA THR A 99 -14.48 11.26 -17.58
C THR A 99 -13.01 11.28 -17.99
N GLN A 100 -12.71 11.91 -19.13
CA GLN A 100 -11.35 12.16 -19.57
C GLN A 100 -10.57 13.02 -18.56
N GLU A 101 -11.18 14.08 -18.01
CA GLU A 101 -10.53 14.92 -17.00
C GLU A 101 -10.27 14.20 -15.68
N ILE A 102 -11.20 13.32 -15.25
CA ILE A 102 -10.99 12.46 -14.08
C ILE A 102 -9.85 11.47 -14.35
N TYR A 103 -9.87 10.80 -15.49
CA TYR A 103 -8.81 9.86 -15.88
C TYR A 103 -7.44 10.53 -15.90
N ASP A 104 -7.30 11.68 -16.57
CA ASP A 104 -6.03 12.41 -16.65
C ASP A 104 -5.55 12.80 -15.25
N PHE A 105 -6.45 13.30 -14.39
CA PHE A 105 -6.13 13.67 -13.02
C PHE A 105 -5.64 12.49 -12.18
N ILE A 106 -6.37 11.37 -12.15
CA ILE A 106 -6.01 10.19 -11.36
C ILE A 106 -4.73 9.55 -11.89
N ARG A 107 -4.56 9.46 -13.22
CA ARG A 107 -3.34 8.96 -13.87
C ARG A 107 -2.13 9.81 -13.49
N ASP A 108 -2.26 11.13 -13.58
CA ASP A 108 -1.15 12.03 -13.31
C ASP A 108 -0.81 12.06 -11.81
N TRP A 109 -1.81 11.94 -10.93
CA TRP A 109 -1.61 11.80 -9.48
C TRP A 109 -0.85 10.50 -9.14
N ARG A 110 -1.30 9.36 -9.70
CA ARG A 110 -0.62 8.07 -9.58
C ARG A 110 0.84 8.17 -10.02
N ASN A 111 1.09 8.75 -11.20
CA ASN A 111 2.44 8.90 -11.74
C ASN A 111 3.30 9.79 -10.84
N TYR A 112 2.74 10.87 -10.30
CA TYR A 112 3.44 11.75 -9.35
C TYR A 112 3.87 11.00 -8.08
N ILE A 113 3.00 10.19 -7.49
CA ILE A 113 3.35 9.35 -6.32
C ILE A 113 4.50 8.40 -6.67
N ILE A 114 4.46 7.75 -7.83
CA ILE A 114 5.51 6.82 -8.28
C ILE A 114 6.84 7.56 -8.45
N GLU A 115 6.85 8.73 -9.09
CA GLU A 115 8.04 9.54 -9.29
C GLU A 115 8.61 10.08 -7.97
N ASP A 116 7.75 10.50 -7.05
CA ASP A 116 8.16 10.97 -5.72
C ASP A 116 8.82 9.85 -4.91
N ALA A 117 8.24 8.65 -4.95
CA ALA A 117 8.85 7.46 -4.35
C ALA A 117 10.20 7.12 -4.99
N SER A 118 10.33 7.31 -6.31
CA SER A 118 11.55 7.03 -7.07
C SER A 118 12.67 8.04 -6.80
N THR A 119 12.35 9.31 -6.58
CA THR A 119 13.32 10.37 -6.27
C THR A 119 13.83 10.30 -4.82
N LEU A 120 13.02 9.77 -3.89
CA LEU A 120 13.47 9.41 -2.54
C LEU A 120 14.51 8.28 -2.56
N ILE A 121 14.43 7.36 -3.52
CA ILE A 121 15.38 6.25 -3.69
C ILE A 121 16.72 6.74 -4.25
N ASN A 122 16.70 7.67 -5.22
CA ASN A 122 17.92 8.16 -5.88
C ASN A 122 18.78 9.13 -5.04
N ASN A 123 18.24 9.66 -3.93
CA ASN A 123 18.97 10.56 -3.02
C ASN A 123 19.60 9.86 -1.80
N LYS A 124 19.53 8.52 -1.72
CA LYS A 124 20.34 7.74 -0.75
C LYS A 124 21.67 7.32 -1.40
N VAL A 125 22.77 7.91 -0.92
CA VAL A 125 24.17 7.57 -1.24
C VAL A 125 24.44 6.06 -1.00
N PRO A 126 25.34 5.42 -1.77
CA PRO A 126 25.30 3.98 -2.02
C PRO A 126 26.11 3.13 -1.04
N ASN A 127 25.85 1.82 -1.12
CA ASN A 127 26.56 0.65 -0.59
C ASN A 127 26.17 0.17 0.82
N ASN A 128 25.47 -0.96 0.88
CA ASN A 128 26.12 -2.27 0.82
C ASN A 128 25.07 -3.34 0.47
N ASP A 129 25.43 -4.26 -0.42
CA ASP A 129 24.76 -5.52 -0.79
C ASP A 129 23.41 -5.77 -0.11
N LEU A 130 22.33 -5.35 -0.77
CA LEU A 130 20.98 -5.74 -0.43
C LEU A 130 20.47 -6.63 -1.55
N ASP A 131 20.30 -7.91 -1.22
CA ASP A 131 19.55 -8.85 -2.02
C ASP A 131 18.28 -8.17 -2.52
N LEU A 132 18.15 -8.10 -3.85
CA LEU A 132 17.12 -7.35 -4.56
C LEU A 132 15.75 -7.62 -3.93
N VAL A 133 15.16 -6.57 -3.34
CA VAL A 133 13.72 -6.55 -3.04
C VAL A 133 13.03 -6.79 -4.37
N SER A 134 12.21 -7.85 -4.45
CA SER A 134 11.49 -8.09 -5.69
C SER A 134 10.36 -7.09 -5.79
N ASP A 135 10.46 -6.16 -6.75
CA ASP A 135 9.41 -5.18 -7.00
C ASP A 135 8.10 -5.82 -7.44
N HIS A 136 8.14 -7.06 -7.95
CA HIS A 136 6.98 -7.83 -8.38
C HIS A 136 7.04 -9.25 -7.85
N TYR A 137 5.92 -9.75 -7.33
CA TYR A 137 5.76 -11.15 -6.92
C TYR A 137 4.31 -11.59 -7.00
N ILE A 138 4.10 -12.90 -6.99
CA ILE A 138 2.77 -13.49 -6.89
C ILE A 138 2.54 -13.88 -5.43
N PHE A 139 1.47 -13.38 -4.83
CA PHE A 139 1.00 -13.82 -3.52
C PHE A 139 -0.23 -14.71 -3.68
N PHE A 140 -0.16 -15.94 -3.17
CA PHE A 140 -1.32 -16.80 -3.02
C PHE A 140 -1.78 -16.76 -1.57
N ASP A 141 -3.03 -16.37 -1.32
CA ASP A 141 -3.59 -16.24 0.04
C ASP A 141 -4.26 -17.51 0.58
N GLY A 142 -4.09 -18.63 -0.12
CA GLY A 142 -4.79 -19.89 0.15
C GLY A 142 -6.01 -20.12 -0.73
N VAL A 143 -6.55 -19.08 -1.39
CA VAL A 143 -7.72 -19.16 -2.27
C VAL A 143 -7.49 -18.47 -3.61
N LYS A 144 -6.90 -17.27 -3.62
CA LYS A 144 -6.69 -16.41 -4.79
C LYS A 144 -5.21 -16.07 -4.98
N LEU A 145 -4.85 -15.83 -6.24
CA LEU A 145 -3.55 -15.29 -6.64
C LEU A 145 -3.66 -13.78 -6.81
N HIS A 146 -2.71 -13.07 -6.22
CA HIS A 146 -2.56 -11.63 -6.27
C HIS A 146 -1.23 -11.30 -6.93
N ASN A 147 -1.25 -10.47 -7.98
CA ASN A 147 -0.02 -9.92 -8.55
C ASN A 147 0.32 -8.66 -7.76
N VAL A 148 1.43 -8.70 -7.04
CA VAL A 148 1.77 -7.67 -6.07
C VAL A 148 2.96 -6.86 -6.55
N VAL A 149 2.84 -5.54 -6.41
CA VAL A 149 3.94 -4.58 -6.64
C VAL A 149 4.45 -4.08 -5.30
N LYS A 150 5.69 -4.38 -4.96
CA LYS A 150 6.39 -4.05 -3.70
C LYS A 150 5.79 -4.65 -2.41
N GLN A 151 4.56 -4.28 -2.06
CA GLN A 151 3.90 -4.63 -0.80
C GLN A 151 2.47 -5.05 -1.03
N TYR A 152 1.92 -5.85 -0.11
CA TYR A 152 0.52 -6.24 -0.12
C TYR A 152 -0.08 -5.88 1.23
N ASP A 153 -1.21 -5.19 1.28
CA ASP A 153 -1.98 -4.98 2.52
C ASP A 153 -3.46 -5.17 2.21
N ASN A 154 -4.02 -6.30 2.59
CA ASN A 154 -5.45 -6.55 2.41
C ASN A 154 -5.98 -7.70 3.27
N TRP A 155 -7.30 -7.86 3.25
CA TRP A 155 -8.01 -9.00 3.81
C TRP A 155 -7.65 -10.29 3.07
N LEU A 156 -7.50 -11.37 3.83
CA LEU A 156 -7.38 -12.71 3.27
C LEU A 156 -8.73 -13.12 2.66
N SER A 157 -8.69 -13.86 1.54
CA SER A 157 -9.92 -14.38 0.91
C SER A 157 -10.69 -15.37 1.79
N SER A 158 -10.08 -15.92 2.84
CA SER A 158 -10.74 -16.80 3.81
C SER A 158 -10.04 -16.75 5.16
N THR A 159 -10.82 -16.83 6.23
CA THR A 159 -10.34 -16.99 7.60
C THR A 159 -10.11 -18.46 7.98
N ASP A 160 -10.44 -19.41 7.11
CA ASP A 160 -10.23 -20.84 7.33
C ASP A 160 -8.73 -21.19 7.31
N TYR A 161 -8.20 -21.58 8.48
CA TYR A 161 -6.81 -21.98 8.65
C TYR A 161 -6.34 -23.02 7.63
N SER A 162 -7.19 -23.99 7.28
CA SER A 162 -6.82 -25.03 6.31
C SER A 162 -6.56 -24.48 4.91
N LEU A 163 -7.07 -23.29 4.60
CA LEU A 163 -6.85 -22.59 3.33
C LEU A 163 -5.66 -21.63 3.46
N TRP A 164 -5.76 -20.61 4.30
CA TRP A 164 -4.74 -19.56 4.36
C TRP A 164 -3.40 -20.05 4.91
N SER A 165 -3.34 -21.17 5.63
CA SER A 165 -2.05 -21.78 6.01
C SER A 165 -1.22 -22.27 4.82
N ASN A 166 -1.83 -22.42 3.64
CA ASN A 166 -1.13 -22.74 2.40
C ASN A 166 -0.66 -21.51 1.62
N SER A 167 -0.76 -20.33 2.22
CA SER A 167 -0.32 -19.08 1.60
C SER A 167 1.15 -19.12 1.26
N TYR A 168 1.49 -18.60 0.08
CA TYR A 168 2.86 -18.54 -0.40
C TYR A 168 3.12 -17.29 -1.22
N VAL A 169 4.40 -16.91 -1.28
CA VAL A 169 4.89 -15.96 -2.28
C VAL A 169 5.72 -16.70 -3.32
N GLU A 170 5.60 -16.27 -4.58
CA GLU A 170 6.38 -16.79 -5.70
C GLU A 170 7.05 -15.65 -6.50
N ILE A 171 8.36 -15.80 -6.75
CA ILE A 171 9.17 -14.93 -7.61
C ILE A 171 9.99 -15.81 -8.54
N GLU A 172 9.92 -15.57 -9.86
CA GLU A 172 10.73 -16.31 -10.85
C GLU A 172 10.65 -17.84 -10.70
N LYS A 173 9.47 -18.38 -10.34
CA LYS A 173 9.21 -19.81 -10.05
C LYS A 173 9.83 -20.34 -8.75
N LYS A 174 10.43 -19.50 -7.93
CA LYS A 174 10.86 -19.82 -6.57
C LYS A 174 9.73 -19.51 -5.61
N LYS A 175 9.45 -20.41 -4.67
CA LYS A 175 8.31 -20.32 -3.77
C LYS A 175 8.75 -20.35 -2.31
N ILE A 176 8.03 -19.61 -1.47
CA ILE A 176 8.15 -19.65 -0.02
C ILE A 176 6.77 -19.62 0.63
N TYR A 177 6.51 -20.57 1.51
CA TYR A 177 5.25 -20.62 2.26
C TYR A 177 5.33 -19.74 3.50
N ILE A 178 4.46 -18.73 3.56
CA ILE A 178 4.53 -17.62 4.51
C ILE A 178 4.55 -18.10 5.97
N ILE A 179 3.72 -19.08 6.33
CA ILE A 179 3.59 -19.50 7.74
C ILE A 179 4.19 -20.88 8.05
N LYS A 180 4.83 -21.53 7.07
CA LYS A 180 5.33 -22.92 7.22
C LYS A 180 6.85 -23.01 7.24
N GLU A 181 7.54 -22.02 6.69
CA GLU A 181 8.99 -22.10 6.46
C GLU A 181 9.74 -21.16 7.40
N ASN A 182 10.31 -21.77 8.46
CA ASN A 182 11.20 -21.11 9.43
C ASN A 182 10.71 -19.72 9.90
N VAL A 183 9.46 -19.69 10.36
CA VAL A 183 8.80 -18.45 10.79
C VAL A 183 9.35 -17.99 12.14
N LYS A 184 9.77 -16.73 12.20
CA LYS A 184 10.25 -16.08 13.43
C LYS A 184 9.57 -14.73 13.58
N VAL A 185 9.05 -14.46 14.77
CA VAL A 185 8.61 -13.11 15.13
C VAL A 185 9.84 -12.22 15.25
N LEU A 186 9.84 -11.07 14.57
CA LEU A 186 10.89 -10.06 14.62
C LEU A 186 10.83 -9.28 15.93
N SER A 187 11.16 -9.97 17.03
CA SER A 187 11.16 -9.42 18.38
C SER A 187 12.24 -10.02 19.27
N THR A 188 12.55 -9.28 20.34
CA THR A 188 13.48 -9.73 21.39
C THR A 188 12.87 -10.70 22.39
N PHE A 189 11.59 -11.04 22.24
CA PHE A 189 10.91 -11.95 23.15
C PHE A 189 11.42 -13.40 23.05
N ARG A 190 11.84 -13.82 21.84
CA ARG A 190 12.10 -15.25 21.60
C ARG A 190 13.27 -15.57 20.68
N TYR A 191 13.41 -14.86 19.55
CA TYR A 191 14.26 -15.35 18.45
C TYR A 191 15.51 -14.51 18.21
N PHE A 192 15.51 -13.25 18.63
CA PHE A 192 16.59 -12.31 18.36
C PHE A 192 17.01 -11.63 19.65
N ASP A 193 18.28 -11.35 19.80
CA ASP A 193 18.69 -10.30 20.73
C ASP A 193 18.51 -8.90 20.10
N LYS A 194 18.71 -7.85 20.90
CA LYS A 194 18.51 -6.47 20.43
C LYS A 194 19.48 -6.12 19.30
N ALA A 195 20.73 -6.56 19.36
CA ALA A 195 21.74 -6.24 18.36
C ALA A 195 21.44 -6.96 17.03
N GLU A 196 20.99 -8.20 17.08
CA GLU A 196 20.51 -8.95 15.91
C GLU A 196 19.28 -8.28 15.30
N LEU A 197 18.32 -7.85 16.12
CA LEU A 197 17.13 -7.15 15.64
C LEU A 197 17.48 -5.79 15.00
N ASP A 198 18.40 -5.02 15.59
CA ASP A 198 18.92 -3.76 15.02
C ASP A 198 19.60 -3.99 13.65
N LEU A 199 20.34 -5.09 13.51
CA LEU A 199 20.95 -5.48 12.22
C LEU A 199 19.90 -5.82 11.17
N LEU A 200 18.85 -6.56 11.54
CA LEU A 200 17.74 -6.87 10.63
C LEU A 200 16.95 -5.61 10.26
N ALA A 201 16.69 -4.72 11.22
CA ALA A 201 16.03 -3.44 10.98
C ALA A 201 16.79 -2.58 9.99
N LYS A 202 18.11 -2.51 10.13
CA LYS A 202 18.97 -1.83 9.18
C LYS A 202 18.97 -2.52 7.82
N LYS A 203 19.07 -3.85 7.78
CA LYS A 203 19.08 -4.63 6.53
C LYS A 203 17.80 -4.38 5.73
N TYR A 204 16.65 -4.56 6.37
CA TYR A 204 15.36 -4.54 5.68
C TYR A 204 14.65 -3.19 5.74
N ASN A 205 15.22 -2.17 6.38
CA ASN A 205 14.69 -0.81 6.47
C ASN A 205 13.33 -0.69 7.20
N PHE A 206 13.19 -1.40 8.33
CA PHE A 206 12.09 -1.22 9.28
C PHE A 206 12.57 -0.56 10.59
N LYS A 207 11.63 -0.15 11.45
CA LYS A 207 11.93 0.49 12.74
C LYS A 207 11.73 -0.51 13.89
N ILE A 208 12.24 -0.14 15.07
CA ILE A 208 12.08 -0.93 16.30
C ILE A 208 11.46 -0.04 17.37
N LYS A 209 10.44 -0.56 18.04
CA LYS A 209 9.81 0.07 19.21
C LYS A 209 9.93 -0.84 20.43
N GLU A 210 9.85 -0.26 21.62
CA GLU A 210 9.89 -0.98 22.89
C GLU A 210 8.50 -1.00 23.53
N GLU A 211 8.02 -2.18 23.92
CA GLU A 211 6.77 -2.38 24.64
C GLU A 211 6.95 -3.45 25.71
N ASN A 212 6.72 -3.11 26.98
CA ASN A 212 6.87 -4.02 28.13
C ASN A 212 8.24 -4.71 28.18
N ASP A 213 9.33 -3.94 28.05
CA ASP A 213 10.72 -4.42 28.01
C ASP A 213 11.04 -5.36 26.83
N ILE A 214 10.18 -5.41 25.81
CA ILE A 214 10.39 -6.19 24.59
C ILE A 214 10.45 -5.26 23.39
N TYR A 215 11.50 -5.40 22.59
CA TYR A 215 11.65 -4.72 21.31
C TYR A 215 10.97 -5.49 20.17
N TYR A 216 10.19 -4.79 19.36
CA TYR A 216 9.46 -5.30 18.20
C TYR A 216 9.77 -4.49 16.93
N ALA A 217 9.91 -5.18 15.81
CA ALA A 217 9.96 -4.56 14.48
C ALA A 217 8.59 -3.99 14.08
N TYR A 218 8.59 -2.82 13.44
CA TYR A 218 7.39 -2.16 12.94
C TYR A 218 7.66 -1.20 11.78
N THR A 219 6.59 -0.79 11.09
CA THR A 219 6.57 0.36 10.17
C THR A 219 5.56 1.40 10.66
N ASP A 220 5.68 2.65 10.20
CA ASP A 220 4.78 3.73 10.64
C ASP A 220 3.30 3.37 10.36
N ASP A 221 3.04 2.73 9.22
CA ASP A 221 1.70 2.32 8.79
C ASP A 221 1.17 1.08 9.53
N HIS A 222 2.07 0.23 10.05
CA HIS A 222 1.72 -1.01 10.77
C HIS A 222 2.40 -1.08 12.12
N SER A 223 2.24 -0.02 12.91
CA SER A 223 2.86 0.07 14.22
C SER A 223 2.24 -0.83 15.28
N SER A 224 0.98 -1.26 15.13
CA SER A 224 0.29 -2.13 16.10
C SER A 224 0.52 -3.63 15.86
N ARG A 225 0.99 -4.02 14.67
CA ARG A 225 1.08 -5.42 14.23
C ARG A 225 2.46 -6.00 14.53
N GLN A 226 2.51 -7.29 14.83
CA GLN A 226 3.78 -8.00 15.07
C GLN A 226 4.34 -8.52 13.75
N PHE A 227 5.52 -8.04 13.38
CA PHE A 227 6.19 -8.48 12.16
C PHE A 227 6.82 -9.86 12.38
N GLU A 228 6.69 -10.70 11.37
CA GLU A 228 7.27 -12.03 11.26
C GLU A 228 8.14 -12.08 10.01
N ILE A 229 9.16 -12.93 10.06
CA ILE A 229 9.96 -13.29 8.90
C ILE A 229 9.84 -14.79 8.66
N SER A 230 9.53 -15.17 7.43
CA SER A 230 9.62 -16.54 6.92
C SER A 230 10.80 -16.64 5.98
N GLU A 231 11.56 -17.73 6.08
CA GLU A 231 12.79 -17.89 5.32
C GLU A 231 12.96 -19.33 4.82
N ASN A 232 13.45 -19.47 3.59
CA ASN A 232 14.02 -20.72 3.10
C ASN A 232 15.41 -20.48 2.50
N ASP A 233 15.92 -21.43 1.72
CA ASP A 233 17.26 -21.35 1.12
C ASP A 233 17.38 -20.25 0.05
N GLU A 234 16.27 -19.78 -0.51
CA GLU A 234 16.26 -18.89 -1.67
C GLU A 234 15.57 -17.54 -1.41
N LEU A 235 14.63 -17.49 -0.47
CA LEU A 235 13.74 -16.36 -0.25
C LEU A 235 13.58 -16.06 1.24
N ALA A 236 13.30 -14.80 1.54
CA ALA A 236 12.79 -14.33 2.82
C ALA A 236 11.56 -13.44 2.60
N VAL A 237 10.52 -13.60 3.41
CA VAL A 237 9.30 -12.78 3.39
C VAL A 237 9.12 -12.17 4.75
N ILE A 238 8.97 -10.85 4.82
CA ILE A 238 8.58 -10.15 6.03
C ILE A 238 7.12 -9.75 5.90
N TYR A 239 6.32 -10.09 6.89
CA TYR A 239 4.89 -9.87 6.89
C TYR A 239 4.35 -9.67 8.31
N CYS A 240 3.12 -9.22 8.46
CA CYS A 240 2.37 -9.33 9.69
C CYS A 240 0.91 -9.68 9.37
N MET A 241 0.24 -10.31 10.32
CA MET A 241 -1.18 -10.64 10.21
C MET A 241 -1.96 -9.91 11.30
N GLU A 242 -3.21 -9.59 11.01
CA GLU A 242 -4.14 -8.99 11.96
C GLU A 242 -5.49 -9.70 11.90
N GLY A 243 -6.22 -9.65 13.01
CA GLY A 243 -7.59 -10.12 13.14
C GLY A 243 -7.98 -10.33 14.60
N GLY A 244 -9.28 -10.34 14.89
CA GLY A 244 -9.75 -10.39 16.27
C GLY A 244 -9.52 -11.75 16.94
N ASN A 245 -10.04 -12.82 16.34
CA ASN A 245 -9.94 -14.19 16.87
C ASN A 245 -9.01 -15.09 16.05
N MET A 246 -8.76 -14.72 14.80
CA MET A 246 -7.92 -15.44 13.84
C MET A 246 -7.42 -14.43 12.79
N PRO A 247 -6.37 -14.74 12.01
CA PRO A 247 -5.95 -13.89 10.91
C PRO A 247 -7.08 -13.63 9.91
N GLU A 248 -7.34 -12.35 9.70
CA GLU A 248 -8.36 -11.77 8.83
C GLU A 248 -7.72 -10.96 7.69
N SER A 249 -6.58 -10.32 7.97
CA SER A 249 -5.79 -9.58 7.00
C SER A 249 -4.31 -9.92 7.10
N ILE A 250 -3.59 -9.63 6.02
CA ILE A 250 -2.15 -9.79 5.93
C ILE A 250 -1.54 -8.56 5.29
N PHE A 251 -0.46 -8.09 5.91
CA PHE A 251 0.45 -7.14 5.31
C PHE A 251 1.76 -7.84 4.98
N ILE A 252 2.16 -7.85 3.72
CA ILE A 252 3.48 -8.29 3.27
C ILE A 252 4.35 -7.06 3.07
N TYR A 253 5.27 -6.86 4.01
CA TYR A 253 6.23 -5.75 4.00
C TYR A 253 7.20 -5.83 2.82
N GLY A 254 7.61 -7.05 2.46
CA GLY A 254 8.52 -7.24 1.35
C GLY A 254 8.99 -8.68 1.22
N VAL A 255 9.46 -8.99 0.02
CA VAL A 255 10.03 -10.29 -0.32
C VAL A 255 11.43 -10.08 -0.89
N PHE A 256 12.37 -10.83 -0.34
CA PHE A 256 13.80 -10.65 -0.54
C PHE A 256 14.40 -11.96 -1.05
N LYS A 257 15.24 -11.88 -2.07
CA LYS A 257 16.08 -13.02 -2.47
C LYS A 257 17.18 -13.24 -1.41
N LYS A 258 17.78 -14.43 -1.41
CA LYS A 258 18.98 -14.77 -0.63
C LYS A 258 20.13 -15.19 -1.55
#